data_AF-A0A4Y4B5K1-F1
#
_entry.id   AF-A0A4Y4B5K1-F1
#
_cell.length_a   1.000
_cell.length_b   1.000
_cell.length_c   1.000
_cell.angle_alpha   90.00
_cell.angle_beta   90.00
_cell.angle_gamma   90.00
#
_symmetry.space_group_name_H-M   'P 1'
#
loop_
_entity.id
_entity.type
_entity.pdbx_description
1 polymer ?
#
loop_
_entity_poly.entity_id
_entity_poly.type
_entity_poly.pdbx_seq_one_letter_code
_entity_poly.pdbx_strand_id
1 'polypeptide(L)'
;MDSYDIPTPGERRYQALTDLLKTATPDEDVTVSFDDWESAAGVALPDRARRDLAWWASLPRQCQSRVWLRQDRRADADLEAARVLFRHEVYERDNTLERIQSIREHWVGYARNCLEATTIFETNPHRALGWWEPHEIYLLHFVADHQ
;
A
#
# COMPACT_ATOMS: atom_id res chain seq x y z
N MET A 1 -23.18 -5.44 0.67
CA MET A 1 -22.55 -5.20 1.98
C MET A 1 -21.18 -5.84 1.90
N ASP A 2 -20.20 -5.08 1.43
CA ASP A 2 -18.88 -5.60 1.06
C ASP A 2 -18.06 -5.97 2.29
N SER A 3 -17.56 -7.20 2.28
CA SER A 3 -16.81 -7.83 3.38
C SER A 3 -15.41 -7.26 3.61
N TYR A 4 -15.00 -6.19 2.91
CA TYR A 4 -13.62 -5.69 2.88
C TYR A 4 -13.35 -4.46 3.78
N ASP A 5 -14.39 -3.89 4.40
CA ASP A 5 -14.26 -2.64 5.15
C ASP A 5 -14.07 -2.81 6.66
N ILE A 6 -13.95 -4.06 7.13
CA ILE A 6 -13.69 -4.33 8.54
C ILE A 6 -12.18 -4.22 8.80
N PRO A 7 -11.73 -3.37 9.75
CA PRO A 7 -10.34 -3.34 10.16
C PRO A 7 -9.92 -4.69 10.74
N THR A 8 -8.81 -5.22 10.26
CA THR A 8 -8.18 -6.41 10.85
C THR A 8 -7.76 -6.12 12.29
N PRO A 9 -7.59 -7.16 13.15
CA PRO A 9 -7.18 -6.95 14.53
C PRO A 9 -5.89 -6.11 14.69
N GLY A 10 -4.94 -6.24 13.76
CA GLY A 10 -3.71 -5.43 13.75
C GLY A 10 -3.92 -3.97 13.36
N GLU A 11 -4.96 -3.66 12.59
CA GLU A 11 -5.32 -2.30 12.19
C GLU A 11 -6.08 -1.54 13.27
N ARG A 12 -6.83 -2.23 14.13
CA ARG A 12 -7.52 -1.59 15.27
C ARG A 12 -6.56 -0.84 16.19
N ARG A 13 -5.29 -1.26 16.24
CA ARG A 13 -4.21 -0.55 16.95
C ARG A 13 -3.95 0.87 16.40
N TYR A 14 -4.30 1.12 15.15
CA TYR A 14 -4.09 2.38 14.44
C TYR A 14 -5.43 3.05 14.07
N GLN A 15 -6.52 2.70 14.77
CA GLN A 15 -7.84 3.26 14.48
C GLN A 15 -7.89 4.77 14.71
N ALA A 16 -7.34 5.26 15.81
CA ALA A 16 -7.38 6.69 16.11
C ALA A 16 -6.57 7.54 15.11
N LEU A 17 -5.53 6.95 14.51
CA LEU A 17 -4.86 7.55 13.36
C LEU A 17 -5.75 7.56 12.11
N THR A 18 -6.45 6.45 11.85
CA THR A 18 -7.43 6.40 10.76
C THR A 18 -8.42 7.55 10.89
N ASP A 19 -8.88 7.81 12.11
CA ASP A 19 -9.82 8.89 12.41
C ASP A 19 -9.17 10.27 12.21
N LEU A 20 -7.91 10.46 12.62
CA LEU A 20 -7.16 11.69 12.36
C LEU A 20 -7.03 11.97 10.85
N LEU A 21 -6.63 10.97 10.06
CA LEU A 21 -6.46 11.12 8.61
C LEU A 21 -7.79 11.33 7.87
N LYS A 22 -8.90 10.79 8.41
CA LYS A 22 -10.27 11.02 7.89
C LYS A 22 -10.76 12.45 8.09
N THR A 23 -10.33 13.12 9.17
CA THR A 23 -10.74 14.50 9.44
C THR A 23 -10.01 15.53 8.59
N ALA A 24 -8.91 15.14 7.94
CA ALA A 24 -8.20 16.00 7.02
C ALA A 24 -8.99 16.19 5.72
N THR A 25 -8.91 17.37 5.13
CA THR A 25 -9.46 17.65 3.80
C THR A 25 -8.88 16.62 2.81
N PRO A 26 -9.72 16.01 1.95
CA PRO A 26 -9.28 14.96 1.04
C PRO A 26 -8.04 15.37 0.23
N ASP A 27 -8.04 16.59 -0.34
CA ASP A 27 -6.99 17.05 -1.25
C ASP A 27 -5.76 17.69 -0.58
N GLU A 28 -5.70 17.71 0.76
CA GLU A 28 -4.60 18.36 1.49
C GLU A 28 -3.63 17.35 2.08
N ASP A 29 -2.34 17.65 1.98
CA ASP A 29 -1.29 16.90 2.66
C ASP A 29 -1.40 17.06 4.18
N VAL A 30 -1.18 15.97 4.92
CA VAL A 30 -1.26 15.98 6.39
C VAL A 30 0.12 15.70 6.95
N THR A 31 0.69 16.66 7.69
CA THR A 31 1.93 16.43 8.44
C THR A 31 1.60 16.09 9.89
N VAL A 32 2.16 15.00 10.40
CA VAL A 32 1.97 14.54 11.78
C VAL A 32 3.34 14.31 12.41
N SER A 33 3.59 14.85 13.61
CA SER A 33 4.80 14.52 14.36
C SER A 33 4.69 13.11 14.97
N PHE A 34 5.82 12.49 15.32
CA PHE A 34 5.80 11.19 16.00
C PHE A 34 5.08 11.27 17.35
N ASP A 35 5.18 12.38 18.06
CA ASP A 35 4.51 12.56 19.35
C ASP A 35 3.00 12.74 19.18
N ASP A 36 2.56 13.49 18.16
CA ASP A 36 1.13 13.61 17.80
C ASP A 36 0.56 12.27 17.35
N TRP A 37 1.36 11.48 16.64
CA TRP A 37 1.00 10.13 16.23
C TRP A 37 0.78 9.22 17.43
N GLU A 38 1.72 9.20 18.38
CA GLU A 38 1.63 8.39 19.59
C GLU A 38 0.46 8.81 20.47
N SER A 39 0.25 10.12 20.58
CA SER A 39 -0.86 10.72 21.32
C SER A 39 -2.21 10.34 20.69
N ALA A 40 -2.32 10.41 19.36
CA ALA A 40 -3.53 10.01 18.64
C ALA A 40 -3.75 8.50 18.76
N ALA A 41 -2.74 7.68 18.46
CA ALA A 41 -2.85 6.22 18.48
C ALA A 41 -3.02 5.63 19.90
N GLY A 42 -2.70 6.40 20.95
CA GLY A 42 -2.69 5.94 22.34
C GLY A 42 -1.64 4.86 22.61
N VAL A 43 -0.67 4.71 21.71
CA VAL A 43 0.42 3.73 21.77
C VAL A 43 1.71 4.34 21.26
N ALA A 44 2.82 3.98 21.89
CA ALA A 44 4.14 4.37 21.41
C ALA A 44 4.43 3.77 20.03
N LEU A 45 5.09 4.54 19.17
CA LEU A 45 5.62 4.10 17.90
C LEU A 45 6.68 3.03 18.16
N PRO A 46 6.66 1.92 17.42
CA PRO A 46 7.73 0.93 17.51
C PRO A 46 9.08 1.57 17.20
N ASP A 47 10.16 1.12 17.87
CA ASP A 47 11.53 1.59 17.60
C ASP A 47 11.90 1.55 16.12
N ARG A 48 11.36 0.56 15.40
CA ARG A 48 11.55 0.42 13.96
C ARG A 48 11.00 1.61 13.18
N ALA A 49 9.84 2.15 13.55
CA ALA A 49 9.27 3.33 12.90
C ALA A 49 10.16 4.58 13.05
N ARG A 50 10.95 4.65 14.13
CA ARG A 50 11.87 5.75 14.41
C ARG A 50 13.22 5.63 13.68
N ARG A 51 13.55 4.46 13.12
CA ARG A 51 14.89 4.17 12.57
C ARG A 51 14.89 3.65 11.12
N ASP A 52 13.76 3.15 10.64
CA ASP A 52 13.64 2.47 9.34
C ASP A 52 12.56 3.13 8.49
N LEU A 53 12.96 3.87 7.46
CA LEU A 53 12.04 4.48 6.49
C LEU A 53 11.14 3.45 5.81
N ALA A 54 11.58 2.20 5.65
CA ALA A 54 10.77 1.16 5.03
C ALA A 54 9.55 0.76 5.88
N TRP A 55 9.51 1.11 7.17
CA TRP A 55 8.34 0.93 8.02
C TRP A 55 7.17 1.82 7.59
N TRP A 56 7.48 3.00 7.05
CA TRP A 56 6.52 3.98 6.53
C TRP A 56 6.14 3.73 5.07
N ALA A 57 6.67 2.68 4.42
CA ALA A 57 6.35 2.40 3.04
C ALA A 57 4.87 2.03 2.85
N SER A 58 4.25 2.56 1.80
CA SER A 58 2.87 2.24 1.39
C SER A 58 2.75 0.84 0.79
N LEU A 59 2.84 -0.19 1.64
CA LEU A 59 2.80 -1.60 1.25
C LEU A 59 1.50 -2.25 1.73
N PRO A 60 0.51 -2.59 0.88
CA PRO A 60 -0.81 -3.08 1.28
C PRO A 60 -0.80 -4.31 2.23
N ARG A 61 0.26 -5.11 2.22
CA ARG A 61 0.45 -6.27 3.10
C ARG A 61 0.77 -5.92 4.56
N GLN A 62 1.18 -4.69 4.86
CA GLN A 62 1.52 -4.26 6.21
C GLN A 62 0.30 -3.61 6.89
N CYS A 63 0.04 -3.95 8.15
CA CYS A 63 -1.17 -3.49 8.84
C CYS A 63 -1.22 -1.98 9.01
N GLN A 64 -0.08 -1.36 9.37
CA GLN A 64 -0.01 0.08 9.59
C GLN A 64 -0.21 0.87 8.29
N SER A 65 0.32 0.38 7.17
CA SER A 65 0.26 1.11 5.90
C SER A 65 -1.11 1.12 5.26
N ARG A 66 -1.93 0.11 5.54
CA ARG A 66 -3.33 0.09 5.12
C ARG A 66 -4.13 1.24 5.71
N VAL A 67 -3.70 1.84 6.83
CA VAL A 67 -4.37 2.98 7.46
C VAL A 67 -4.35 4.19 6.54
N TRP A 68 -3.18 4.61 6.07
CA TRP A 68 -3.07 5.75 5.17
C TRP A 68 -3.49 5.41 3.73
N LEU A 69 -3.23 4.18 3.27
CA LEU A 69 -3.67 3.75 1.94
C LEU A 69 -5.20 3.76 1.78
N ARG A 70 -5.96 3.43 2.83
CA ARG A 70 -7.43 3.51 2.80
C ARG A 70 -7.98 4.94 2.79
N GLN A 71 -7.12 5.93 3.06
CA GLN A 71 -7.47 7.35 3.01
C GLN A 71 -6.83 8.02 1.79
N ASP A 72 -6.47 7.24 0.76
CA ASP A 72 -5.85 7.72 -0.48
C ASP A 72 -4.59 8.56 -0.23
N ARG A 73 -3.75 8.07 0.69
CA ARG A 73 -2.53 8.76 1.10
C ARG A 73 -1.30 7.88 0.97
N ARG A 74 -0.16 8.52 0.75
CA ARG A 74 1.17 7.94 0.87
C ARG A 74 1.96 8.62 1.97
N ALA A 75 2.61 7.82 2.81
CA ALA A 75 3.49 8.32 3.85
C ALA A 75 4.89 8.61 3.32
N ASP A 76 5.46 9.74 3.75
CA ASP A 76 6.85 10.14 3.56
C ASP A 76 7.40 10.64 4.89
N ALA A 77 8.31 9.88 5.49
CA ALA A 77 8.79 10.14 6.83
C ALA A 77 10.15 10.84 6.83
N ASP A 78 10.27 11.83 7.71
CA ASP A 78 11.50 12.53 8.03
C ASP A 78 11.90 12.13 9.46
N LEU A 79 12.81 11.15 9.55
CA LEU A 79 13.23 10.57 10.83
C LEU A 79 14.02 11.56 11.68
N GLU A 80 14.76 12.48 11.05
CA GLU A 80 15.55 13.50 11.77
C GLU A 80 14.63 14.54 12.40
N ALA A 81 13.61 14.99 11.68
CA ALA A 81 12.62 15.93 12.20
C ALA A 81 11.46 15.24 12.96
N ALA A 82 11.52 13.91 13.14
CA ALA A 82 10.52 13.10 13.83
C ALA A 82 9.07 13.38 13.37
N ARG A 83 8.87 13.42 12.05
CA ARG A 83 7.57 13.74 11.43
C ARG A 83 7.31 12.86 10.22
N VAL A 84 6.05 12.73 9.86
CA VAL A 84 5.59 12.06 8.66
C VAL A 84 4.61 12.94 7.89
N LEU A 85 4.82 13.04 6.59
CA LEU A 85 3.94 13.68 5.64
C LEU A 85 3.07 12.61 4.98
N PHE A 86 1.76 12.69 5.16
CA PHE A 86 0.78 11.92 4.41
C PHE A 86 0.31 12.74 3.23
N ARG A 87 0.96 12.52 2.09
CA ARG A 87 0.55 13.18 0.86
C ARG A 87 -0.75 12.58 0.38
N HIS A 88 -1.69 13.42 -0.02
CA HIS A 88 -2.82 12.93 -0.77
C HIS A 88 -2.30 12.39 -2.11
N GLU A 89 -2.54 11.12 -2.34
CA GLU A 89 -2.19 10.43 -3.56
C GLU A 89 -3.36 9.51 -3.84
N VAL A 90 -4.38 10.05 -4.50
CA VAL A 90 -5.38 9.21 -5.14
C VAL A 90 -4.63 8.41 -6.18
N TYR A 91 -4.53 7.10 -5.96
CA TYR A 91 -4.27 6.18 -7.05
C TYR A 91 -5.54 6.15 -7.91
N GLU A 92 -5.86 7.27 -8.56
CA GLU A 92 -6.72 7.23 -9.72
C GLU A 92 -6.00 6.29 -10.66
N ARG A 93 -6.63 5.13 -10.90
CA ARG A 93 -6.25 4.30 -12.03
C ARG A 93 -6.70 5.03 -13.29
N ASP A 94 -6.15 6.21 -13.54
CA ASP A 94 -6.20 6.88 -14.83
C ASP A 94 -5.13 6.27 -15.75
N ASN A 95 -4.92 4.95 -15.62
CA ASN A 95 -4.32 4.20 -16.69
C ASN A 95 -5.36 4.20 -17.79
N THR A 96 -5.07 4.88 -18.90
CA THR A 96 -5.87 4.76 -20.11
C THR A 96 -6.07 3.26 -20.43
N LEU A 97 -7.14 2.92 -21.15
CA LEU A 97 -7.38 1.53 -21.57
C LEU A 97 -6.15 0.91 -22.24
N GLU A 98 -5.43 1.69 -23.04
CA GLU A 98 -4.18 1.31 -23.70
C GLU A 98 -3.07 1.02 -22.67
N ARG A 99 -2.98 1.81 -21.60
CA ARG A 99 -2.00 1.58 -20.54
C ARG A 99 -2.34 0.31 -19.75
N ILE A 100 -3.62 0.05 -19.47
CA ILE A 100 -4.08 -1.19 -18.83
C ILE A 100 -3.76 -2.40 -19.71
N GLN A 101 -4.04 -2.30 -21.01
CA GLN A 101 -3.74 -3.35 -21.99
C GLN A 101 -2.24 -3.62 -22.10
N SER A 102 -1.42 -2.57 -22.21
CA SER A 102 0.04 -2.68 -22.26
C SER A 102 0.61 -3.33 -21.00
N ILE A 103 0.13 -2.94 -19.82
CA ILE A 103 0.52 -3.58 -18.55
C ILE A 103 0.14 -5.07 -18.59
N ARG A 104 -1.09 -5.40 -19.01
CA ARG A 104 -1.56 -6.80 -19.11
C ARG A 104 -0.72 -7.61 -20.11
N GLU A 105 -0.44 -7.08 -21.28
CA GLU A 105 0.39 -7.74 -22.31
C GLU A 105 1.80 -7.97 -21.80
N HIS A 106 2.38 -7.00 -21.10
CA HIS A 106 3.68 -7.14 -20.45
C HIS A 106 3.67 -8.28 -19.42
N TRP A 107 2.67 -8.33 -18.53
CA TRP A 107 2.54 -9.40 -17.55
C TRP A 107 2.29 -10.78 -18.18
N VAL A 108 1.48 -10.86 -19.24
CA VAL A 108 1.21 -12.11 -19.96
C VAL A 108 2.45 -12.60 -20.70
N GLY A 109 3.17 -11.71 -21.39
CA GLY A 109 4.43 -12.04 -22.05
C GLY A 109 5.48 -12.50 -21.04
N TYR A 110 5.53 -11.84 -19.89
CA TYR A 110 6.42 -12.22 -18.80
C TYR A 110 6.06 -13.59 -18.20
N ALA A 111 4.77 -13.86 -17.94
CA ALA A 111 4.31 -15.16 -17.45
C ALA A 111 4.62 -16.30 -18.45
N ARG A 112 4.44 -16.06 -19.76
CA ARG A 112 4.83 -17.02 -20.81
C ARG A 112 6.34 -17.28 -20.79
N ASN A 113 7.15 -16.22 -20.73
CA ASN A 113 8.61 -16.37 -20.61
C ASN A 113 9.00 -17.17 -19.37
N CYS A 114 8.34 -16.97 -18.22
CA CYS A 114 8.59 -17.76 -17.01
C CYS A 114 8.19 -19.24 -17.16
N LEU A 115 7.11 -19.55 -17.87
CA LEU A 115 6.65 -20.93 -18.11
C LEU A 115 7.48 -21.65 -19.17
N GLU A 116 7.94 -20.93 -20.20
CA GLU A 116 8.78 -21.46 -21.29
C GLU A 116 10.26 -21.56 -20.89
N ALA A 117 10.69 -20.76 -19.90
CA ALA A 117 12.02 -20.86 -19.32
C ALA A 117 12.18 -22.20 -18.58
N THR A 118 12.66 -23.21 -19.29
CA THR A 118 13.03 -24.53 -18.76
C THR A 118 14.23 -24.49 -17.81
N THR A 119 14.95 -23.36 -17.75
CA THR A 119 16.11 -23.16 -16.86
C THR A 119 16.02 -21.80 -16.17
N ILE A 120 15.76 -21.80 -14.85
CA ILE A 120 15.83 -20.58 -14.02
C ILE A 120 17.28 -20.44 -13.56
N PHE A 121 18.02 -19.49 -14.14
CA PHE A 121 19.40 -19.23 -13.73
C PHE A 121 19.48 -18.71 -12.28
N GLU A 122 20.54 -19.06 -11.57
CA GLU A 122 20.73 -18.65 -10.16
C GLU A 122 20.81 -17.13 -9.99
N THR A 123 21.20 -16.42 -11.04
CA THR A 123 21.28 -14.96 -11.11
C THR A 123 19.94 -14.29 -11.39
N ASN A 124 18.86 -15.05 -11.60
CA ASN A 124 17.55 -14.46 -11.78
C ASN A 124 17.14 -13.75 -10.47
N PRO A 125 17.03 -12.41 -10.45
CA PRO A 125 16.77 -11.64 -9.24
C PRO A 125 15.43 -12.01 -8.62
N HIS A 126 14.53 -12.61 -9.41
CA HIS A 126 13.24 -13.05 -8.94
C HIS A 126 13.33 -14.38 -8.20
N ARG A 127 14.36 -15.24 -8.43
CA ARG A 127 14.58 -16.54 -7.73
C ARG A 127 14.61 -16.41 -6.20
N ALA A 128 14.97 -15.24 -5.67
CA ALA A 128 14.94 -14.97 -4.24
C ALA A 128 13.57 -14.47 -3.73
N LEU A 129 12.70 -14.00 -4.62
CA LEU A 129 11.47 -13.28 -4.29
C LEU A 129 10.21 -14.16 -4.27
N GLY A 130 10.30 -15.43 -4.70
CA GLY A 130 9.21 -16.39 -4.60
C GLY A 130 8.03 -16.17 -5.56
N TRP A 131 8.14 -15.25 -6.54
CA TRP A 131 7.01 -14.84 -7.38
C TRP A 131 6.47 -15.88 -8.35
N TRP A 132 7.14 -17.04 -8.50
CA TRP A 132 6.58 -18.23 -9.19
C TRP A 132 5.69 -19.08 -8.29
N GLU A 133 5.65 -18.84 -6.98
CA GLU A 133 4.62 -19.42 -6.13
C GLU A 133 3.28 -18.78 -6.51
N PRO A 134 2.18 -19.54 -6.65
CA PRO A 134 0.89 -18.97 -6.99
C PRO A 134 0.50 -17.94 -5.93
N HIS A 135 0.61 -16.65 -6.26
CA HIS A 135 0.15 -15.56 -5.43
C HIS A 135 -1.34 -15.37 -5.67
N GLU A 136 -2.09 -15.08 -4.60
CA GLU A 136 -3.51 -14.74 -4.67
C GLU A 136 -3.71 -13.58 -5.66
N ILE A 137 -4.35 -13.88 -6.79
CA ILE A 137 -4.68 -12.88 -7.81
C ILE A 137 -5.85 -12.07 -7.27
N TYR A 138 -5.64 -10.77 -7.02
CA TYR A 138 -6.74 -9.86 -6.75
C TYR A 138 -7.55 -9.66 -8.05
N LEU A 139 -8.68 -10.37 -8.15
CA LEU A 139 -9.70 -10.11 -9.16
C LEU A 139 -10.49 -8.87 -8.74
N LEU A 140 -10.28 -7.77 -9.47
CA LEU A 140 -11.08 -6.55 -9.30
C LEU A 140 -12.31 -6.67 -10.20
N HIS A 141 -13.47 -6.79 -9.56
CA HIS A 141 -14.77 -6.72 -10.23
C HIS A 141 -15.09 -5.25 -10.51
N PHE A 142 -15.17 -4.90 -11.79
CA PHE A 142 -15.81 -3.65 -12.20
C PHE A 142 -17.31 -3.93 -12.31
N VAL A 143 -18.11 -3.30 -11.45
CA VAL A 143 -19.56 -3.28 -11.63
C VAL A 143 -19.81 -2.41 -12.86
N ALA A 144 -20.43 -2.97 -13.89
CA ALA A 144 -20.90 -2.16 -15.00
C ALA A 144 -22.03 -1.27 -14.48
N ASP A 145 -21.87 0.05 -14.58
CA ASP A 145 -22.96 0.97 -14.31
C ASP A 145 -24.15 0.60 -15.20
N HIS A 146 -25.29 0.32 -14.56
CA HIS A 146 -26.56 0.15 -15.23
C HIS A 146 -26.96 1.50 -15.85
N GLN A 147 -26.86 1.60 -17.17
CA GLN A 147 -27.62 2.57 -17.96
C GLN A 147 -29.12 2.23 -17.96
#